data_AF-A0A371R6F3-F1
#
_entry.id   AF-A0A371R6F3-F1
#
_cell.length_a   1.000
_cell.length_b   1.000
_cell.length_c   1.000
_cell.angle_alpha   90.00
_cell.angle_beta   90.00
_cell.angle_gamma   90.00
#
_symmetry.space_group_name_H-M   'P 1'
#
loop_
_entity.id
_entity.type
_entity.pdbx_description
1 polymer ?
#
loop_
_entity_poly.entity_id
_entity_poly.type
_entity_poly.pdbx_seq_one_letter_code
_entity_poly.pdbx_strand_id
1 'polypeptide(L)'
;MVGEAVEIIVVAGILLGFTVFFLTYVSPAQGPTMYTPSEQPALTNLAQQVLDRVVFVNAPISTRAGQGWSIIDLALASPGPLYQPQIDDSKLSQLLVASAQGSLCVISQQAAASAIGISRAVAIGYGLLAPSSSAVTYNYTRILMNFFGRSWDSYDFTLIIKPLVNLTICPNLQLASATITRRNPVCSGVQQGVWVRSTAGGRVVVTAIYCRTDAGCDVSSYQLSLSKSGAYWQAQVPLPQSYLQGLGDSAGLALIAQRVDYPRASDFYLFNVSSRSLIYGMYGPDGRIWLFHDATVSCGSGNIPALGIRRLDVYTGAGFITLANDVVLDPGVGSGSVKVDACQSCTSNARCAACWVTPPANALFAVAWAERNSQGGSAPQGVMIIIPLVPTPPQATIRVDTWLRWTPNAPALQSAVATRIVDSQSATYQLQLVLYKKP
;
A
#
# COMPACT_ATOMS: atom_id res chain seq x y z
N MET A 1 25.59 -2.62 -38.97
CA MET A 1 26.73 -2.25 -38.11
C MET A 1 26.56 -0.87 -37.44
N VAL A 2 25.35 -0.49 -37.01
CA VAL A 2 25.09 0.80 -36.32
C VAL A 2 24.65 0.59 -34.87
N GLY A 3 24.14 -0.60 -34.51
CA GLY A 3 23.73 -0.95 -33.15
C GLY A 3 24.88 -1.19 -32.17
N GLU A 4 25.97 -1.82 -32.62
CA GLU A 4 27.15 -2.10 -31.76
C GLU A 4 27.87 -0.82 -31.33
N ALA A 5 27.86 0.22 -32.16
CA ALA A 5 28.48 1.50 -31.83
C ALA A 5 27.72 2.25 -30.73
N VAL A 6 26.39 2.13 -30.69
CA VAL A 6 25.54 2.79 -29.67
C VAL A 6 25.66 2.08 -28.32
N GLU A 7 25.71 0.75 -28.30
CA GLU A 7 25.94 -0.01 -27.06
C GLU A 7 27.30 0.27 -26.45
N ILE A 8 28.37 0.34 -27.26
CA ILE A 8 29.72 0.67 -26.75
C ILE A 8 29.75 2.09 -26.18
N ILE A 9 29.09 3.07 -26.81
CA ILE A 9 29.06 4.45 -26.32
C ILE A 9 28.26 4.58 -25.03
N VAL A 10 27.13 3.87 -24.90
CA VAL A 10 26.32 3.89 -23.67
C VAL A 10 27.03 3.17 -22.52
N VAL A 11 27.63 2.01 -22.77
CA VAL A 11 28.39 1.26 -21.76
C VAL A 11 29.66 2.02 -21.35
N ALA A 12 30.40 2.59 -22.31
CA ALA A 12 31.55 3.42 -22.02
C ALA A 12 31.16 4.71 -21.30
N GLY A 13 30.04 5.34 -21.65
CA GLY A 13 29.52 6.53 -20.97
C GLY A 13 29.06 6.26 -19.55
N ILE A 14 28.43 5.11 -19.29
CA ILE A 14 28.06 4.65 -17.94
C ILE A 14 29.32 4.31 -17.13
N LEU A 15 30.30 3.62 -17.72
CA LEU A 15 31.57 3.30 -17.06
C LEU A 15 32.39 4.56 -16.75
N LEU A 16 32.46 5.51 -17.68
CA LEU A 16 33.10 6.82 -17.44
C LEU A 16 32.35 7.62 -16.39
N GLY A 17 31.02 7.65 -16.44
CA GLY A 17 30.19 8.28 -15.40
C GLY A 17 30.39 7.64 -14.03
N PHE A 18 30.52 6.31 -13.96
CA PHE A 18 30.80 5.57 -12.74
C PHE A 18 32.23 5.79 -12.22
N THR A 19 33.21 5.88 -13.12
CA THR A 19 34.61 6.15 -12.78
C THR A 19 34.80 7.59 -12.33
N VAL A 20 34.14 8.56 -12.99
CA VAL A 20 34.13 9.97 -12.59
C VAL A 20 33.40 10.14 -11.26
N PHE A 21 32.25 9.47 -11.05
CA PHE A 21 31.57 9.42 -9.76
C PHE A 21 32.49 8.88 -8.66
N PHE A 22 33.21 7.78 -8.90
CA PHE A 22 34.22 7.27 -7.97
C PHE A 22 35.32 8.30 -7.71
N LEU A 23 35.90 8.91 -8.73
CA LEU A 23 37.01 9.86 -8.55
C LEU A 23 36.59 11.20 -7.92
N THR A 24 35.36 11.67 -8.15
CA THR A 24 34.88 12.98 -7.66
C THR A 24 34.13 12.90 -6.34
N TYR A 25 33.40 11.82 -6.07
CA TYR A 25 32.64 11.66 -4.83
C TYR A 25 33.29 10.71 -3.81
N VAL A 26 34.25 9.88 -4.25
CA VAL A 26 35.04 9.00 -3.35
C VAL A 26 36.41 9.59 -3.02
N SER A 27 36.76 10.75 -3.59
CA SER A 27 37.91 11.52 -3.09
C SER A 27 37.52 12.35 -1.85
N PRO A 28 38.40 12.43 -0.83
CA PRO A 28 38.09 12.91 0.51
C PRO A 28 37.87 14.44 0.61
N ALA A 29 37.81 15.16 -0.52
CA ALA A 29 37.84 16.61 -0.49
C ALA A 29 36.48 17.25 -0.14
N GLN A 30 35.33 16.64 -0.50
CA GLN A 30 34.00 17.27 -0.31
C GLN A 30 32.82 16.32 -0.04
N GLY A 31 33.06 15.01 0.14
CA GLY A 31 32.02 14.03 0.53
C GLY A 31 31.97 13.77 2.04
N PRO A 32 30.88 13.18 2.58
CA PRO A 32 30.87 12.70 3.96
C PRO A 32 32.08 11.78 4.18
N THR A 33 32.82 12.02 5.26
CA THR A 33 34.02 11.25 5.62
C THR A 33 33.77 9.75 5.46
N MET A 34 34.49 9.11 4.54
CA MET A 34 34.47 7.67 4.32
C MET A 34 35.61 7.03 5.11
N TYR A 35 35.47 5.73 5.40
CA TYR A 35 36.52 4.93 6.04
C TYR A 35 37.77 4.89 5.15
N THR A 36 38.90 4.42 5.69
CA THR A 36 40.17 4.40 4.96
C THR A 36 40.01 3.72 3.58
N PRO A 37 40.73 4.15 2.52
CA PRO A 37 40.59 3.57 1.18
C PRO A 37 40.72 2.04 1.11
N SER A 38 41.43 1.42 2.06
CA SER A 38 41.57 -0.03 2.19
C SER A 38 40.33 -0.76 2.72
N GLU A 39 39.47 -0.10 3.50
CA GLU A 39 38.25 -0.71 4.08
C GLU A 39 37.03 -0.55 3.16
N GLN A 40 37.07 0.42 2.25
CA GLN A 40 35.93 0.81 1.42
C GLN A 40 35.39 -0.31 0.49
N PRO A 41 36.20 -1.16 -0.15
CA PRO A 41 35.69 -2.24 -0.99
C PRO A 41 34.87 -3.27 -0.21
N ALA A 42 35.33 -3.65 1.00
CA ALA A 42 34.62 -4.61 1.84
C ALA A 42 33.29 -4.06 2.35
N LEU A 43 33.26 -2.79 2.76
CA LEU A 43 32.04 -2.09 3.20
C LEU A 43 31.03 -1.93 2.05
N THR A 44 31.52 -1.65 0.83
CA THR A 44 30.68 -1.57 -0.36
C THR A 44 30.07 -2.93 -0.70
N ASN A 45 30.85 -4.00 -0.63
CA ASN A 45 30.36 -5.36 -0.84
C ASN A 45 29.30 -5.73 0.22
N LEU A 46 29.55 -5.43 1.49
CA LEU A 46 28.59 -5.65 2.57
C LEU A 46 27.28 -4.89 2.33
N ALA A 47 27.34 -3.61 1.94
CA ALA A 47 26.15 -2.84 1.61
C ALA A 47 25.34 -3.46 0.45
N GLN A 48 26.02 -3.99 -0.57
CA GLN A 48 25.36 -4.71 -1.66
C GLN A 48 24.72 -6.02 -1.18
N GLN A 49 25.39 -6.81 -0.34
CA GLN A 49 24.84 -8.04 0.23
C GLN A 49 23.59 -7.79 1.09
N VAL A 50 23.59 -6.71 1.88
CA VAL A 50 22.42 -6.28 2.65
C VAL A 50 21.27 -5.94 1.71
N LEU A 51 21.53 -5.16 0.66
CA LEU A 51 20.51 -4.80 -0.33
C LEU A 51 20.03 -6.02 -1.14
N ASP A 52 20.91 -6.97 -1.47
CA ASP A 52 20.56 -8.25 -2.08
C ASP A 52 19.60 -9.04 -1.20
N ARG A 53 19.88 -9.13 0.10
CA ARG A 53 19.00 -9.81 1.04
C ARG A 53 17.62 -9.15 1.11
N VAL A 54 17.56 -7.81 1.10
CA VAL A 54 16.28 -7.08 1.05
C VAL A 54 15.45 -7.49 -0.17
N VAL A 55 16.10 -7.66 -1.33
CA VAL A 55 15.42 -7.85 -2.61
C VAL A 55 15.18 -9.32 -2.99
N PHE A 56 16.02 -10.24 -2.54
CA PHE A 56 16.00 -11.64 -2.97
C PHE A 56 15.51 -12.62 -1.89
N VAL A 57 15.54 -12.25 -0.61
CA VAL A 57 15.06 -13.14 0.45
C VAL A 57 13.57 -12.91 0.69
N ASN A 58 12.81 -13.98 0.58
CA ASN A 58 11.40 -14.01 0.96
C ASN A 58 11.26 -14.61 2.37
N ALA A 59 11.09 -13.75 3.36
CA ALA A 59 10.75 -14.14 4.72
C ALA A 59 9.66 -13.22 5.30
N PRO A 60 8.90 -13.66 6.31
CA PRO A 60 8.01 -12.77 7.08
C PRO A 60 8.83 -11.63 7.71
N ILE A 61 8.35 -10.39 7.58
CA ILE A 61 9.04 -9.21 8.09
C ILE A 61 8.50 -8.71 9.42
N SER A 62 7.33 -9.18 9.84
CA SER A 62 6.66 -8.77 11.06
C SER A 62 6.31 -9.97 11.92
N THR A 63 6.23 -9.74 13.22
CA THR A 63 5.75 -10.72 14.18
C THR A 63 4.86 -10.03 15.21
N ARG A 64 3.91 -10.79 15.74
CA ARG A 64 3.00 -10.31 16.77
C ARG A 64 3.57 -10.58 18.16
N ALA A 65 3.58 -9.56 19.01
CA ALA A 65 3.92 -9.67 20.42
C ALA A 65 2.81 -9.02 21.26
N GLY A 66 2.00 -9.84 21.94
CA GLY A 66 0.86 -9.35 22.72
C GLY A 66 -0.21 -8.64 21.86
N GLN A 67 -0.52 -7.40 22.21
CA GLN A 67 -1.51 -6.52 21.54
C GLN A 67 -0.87 -5.60 20.48
N GLY A 68 0.32 -5.92 19.99
CA GLY A 68 1.01 -5.13 18.97
C GLY A 68 1.84 -5.96 18.00
N TRP A 69 2.24 -5.31 16.91
CA TRP A 69 3.07 -5.88 15.87
C TRP A 69 4.46 -5.24 15.89
N SER A 70 5.48 -6.04 15.56
CA SER A 70 6.84 -5.55 15.45
C SER A 70 7.47 -5.98 14.12
N ILE A 71 8.03 -5.03 13.39
CA ILE A 71 8.90 -5.28 12.25
C ILE A 71 10.23 -5.81 12.77
N ILE A 72 10.57 -7.02 12.37
CA ILE A 72 11.76 -7.76 12.83
C ILE A 72 12.72 -8.06 11.69
N ASP A 73 12.32 -7.79 10.44
CA ASP A 73 13.15 -8.02 9.25
C ASP A 73 12.77 -7.04 8.13
N LEU A 74 13.57 -6.97 7.07
CA LEU A 74 13.34 -6.22 5.84
C LEU A 74 13.60 -7.11 4.60
N ALA A 75 13.26 -8.40 4.69
CA ALA A 75 13.32 -9.35 3.58
C ALA A 75 12.07 -9.18 2.68
N LEU A 76 12.16 -8.27 1.72
CA LEU A 76 11.02 -7.74 0.96
C LEU A 76 10.69 -8.53 -0.30
N ALA A 77 11.37 -9.61 -0.63
CA ALA A 77 11.09 -10.34 -1.88
C ALA A 77 9.66 -10.92 -1.89
N SER A 78 9.02 -10.86 -3.06
CA SER A 78 7.72 -11.47 -3.35
C SER A 78 7.85 -12.98 -3.56
N PRO A 79 6.86 -13.80 -3.13
CA PRO A 79 6.82 -15.21 -3.46
C PRO A 79 6.58 -15.41 -4.98
N GLY A 80 7.58 -15.91 -5.71
CA GLY A 80 7.44 -16.22 -7.14
C GLY A 80 8.74 -16.72 -7.79
N PRO A 81 8.68 -17.26 -9.02
CA PRO A 81 9.87 -17.76 -9.71
C PRO A 81 10.86 -16.62 -10.02
N LEU A 82 12.11 -16.85 -9.63
CA LEU A 82 13.23 -15.89 -9.50
C LEU A 82 13.72 -15.22 -10.80
N TYR A 83 13.00 -15.32 -11.93
CA TYR A 83 13.49 -14.81 -13.22
C TYR A 83 13.62 -13.27 -13.25
N GLN A 84 12.85 -12.57 -12.40
CA GLN A 84 13.08 -11.17 -12.05
C GLN A 84 12.78 -10.96 -10.56
N PRO A 85 13.73 -10.41 -9.78
CA PRO A 85 13.44 -10.05 -8.40
C PRO A 85 12.34 -9.01 -8.34
N GLN A 86 11.29 -9.32 -7.59
CA GLN A 86 10.22 -8.39 -7.27
C GLN A 86 10.10 -8.25 -5.77
N ILE A 87 9.87 -7.03 -5.29
CA ILE A 87 9.50 -6.81 -3.90
C ILE A 87 7.98 -6.95 -3.72
N ASP A 88 7.62 -7.50 -2.58
CA ASP A 88 6.25 -7.75 -2.17
C ASP A 88 5.60 -6.46 -1.66
N ASP A 89 4.62 -5.97 -2.43
CA ASP A 89 3.90 -4.76 -2.05
C ASP A 89 3.16 -4.92 -0.70
N SER A 90 2.78 -6.15 -0.31
CA SER A 90 2.16 -6.41 1.00
C SER A 90 3.14 -6.26 2.17
N LYS A 91 4.44 -6.40 1.92
CA LYS A 91 5.49 -6.12 2.91
C LYS A 91 5.81 -4.62 2.95
N LEU A 92 5.76 -3.95 1.80
CA LEU A 92 5.90 -2.49 1.75
C LEU A 92 4.77 -1.77 2.49
N SER A 93 3.52 -2.28 2.43
CA SER A 93 2.42 -1.69 3.20
C SER A 93 2.66 -1.76 4.70
N GLN A 94 3.23 -2.86 5.21
CA GLN A 94 3.57 -2.99 6.63
C GLN A 94 4.62 -1.96 7.07
N LEU A 95 5.56 -1.60 6.20
CA LEU A 95 6.52 -0.53 6.47
C LEU A 95 5.88 0.87 6.39
N LEU A 96 4.92 1.06 5.48
CA LEU A 96 4.18 2.30 5.30
C LEU A 96 3.17 2.56 6.42
N VAL A 97 2.61 1.52 7.05
CA VAL A 97 1.70 1.63 8.20
C VAL A 97 2.29 2.49 9.32
N ALA A 98 3.61 2.48 9.49
CA ALA A 98 4.33 3.38 10.39
C ALA A 98 4.19 4.89 10.03
N SER A 99 3.62 5.23 8.87
CA SER A 99 3.53 6.59 8.32
C SER A 99 2.12 7.01 7.85
N ALA A 100 1.09 6.19 8.06
CA ALA A 100 -0.28 6.50 7.62
C ALA A 100 -0.82 7.78 8.29
N GLN A 101 -1.37 8.69 7.48
CA GLN A 101 -1.99 9.94 7.92
C GLN A 101 -3.50 9.90 7.75
N GLY A 102 -4.25 10.34 8.76
CA GLY A 102 -5.71 10.38 8.76
C GLY A 102 -6.30 10.46 10.17
N SER A 103 -7.62 10.44 10.27
CA SER A 103 -8.31 10.44 11.57
C SER A 103 -8.11 9.10 12.28
N LEU A 104 -7.68 9.15 13.54
CA LEU A 104 -7.47 7.97 14.35
C LEU A 104 -8.82 7.40 14.83
N CYS A 105 -9.02 6.13 14.57
CA CYS A 105 -10.16 5.31 14.93
C CYS A 105 -9.75 4.28 15.98
N VAL A 106 -10.64 4.00 16.93
CA VAL A 106 -10.49 2.95 17.93
C VAL A 106 -11.37 1.78 17.53
N ILE A 107 -10.79 0.57 17.47
CA ILE A 107 -11.56 -0.67 17.33
C ILE A 107 -12.09 -0.97 18.74
N SER A 108 -13.35 -0.58 19.00
CA SER A 108 -13.98 -0.63 20.32
C SER A 108 -14.31 -2.05 20.75
N GLN A 109 -14.46 -2.98 19.80
CA GLN A 109 -14.71 -4.38 20.13
C GLN A 109 -13.43 -5.11 20.54
N GLN A 110 -13.33 -5.48 21.82
CA GLN A 110 -12.12 -6.09 22.39
C GLN A 110 -11.76 -7.42 21.73
N ALA A 111 -12.75 -8.23 21.36
CA ALA A 111 -12.51 -9.50 20.66
C ALA A 111 -11.85 -9.26 19.29
N ALA A 112 -12.28 -8.23 18.55
CA ALA A 112 -11.70 -7.87 17.26
C ALA A 112 -10.30 -7.30 17.43
N ALA A 113 -10.14 -6.33 18.34
CA ALA A 113 -8.84 -5.75 18.65
C ALA A 113 -7.82 -6.82 19.07
N SER A 114 -8.24 -7.81 19.88
CA SER A 114 -7.39 -8.91 20.34
C SER A 114 -7.15 -9.96 19.26
N ALA A 115 -8.10 -10.24 18.37
CA ALA A 115 -7.88 -11.18 17.28
C ALA A 115 -6.80 -10.66 16.31
N ILE A 116 -6.85 -9.37 16.01
CA ILE A 116 -5.94 -8.71 15.07
C ILE A 116 -4.62 -8.31 15.74
N GLY A 117 -4.66 -8.00 17.03
CA GLY A 117 -3.55 -7.34 17.73
C GLY A 117 -3.42 -5.86 17.33
N ILE A 118 -4.54 -5.21 17.00
CA ILE A 118 -4.62 -3.78 16.65
C ILE A 118 -5.88 -3.22 17.32
N SER A 119 -5.71 -2.26 18.24
CA SER A 119 -6.82 -1.55 18.88
C SER A 119 -7.08 -0.16 18.29
N ARG A 120 -6.15 0.37 17.50
CA ARG A 120 -6.24 1.69 16.88
C ARG A 120 -5.83 1.60 15.41
N ALA A 121 -6.61 2.23 14.56
CA ALA A 121 -6.43 2.26 13.12
C ALA A 121 -6.67 3.68 12.61
N VAL A 122 -6.12 4.04 11.46
CA VAL A 122 -6.31 5.32 10.83
C VAL A 122 -7.30 5.17 9.69
N ALA A 123 -8.35 6.00 9.66
CA ALA A 123 -9.23 6.08 8.51
C ALA A 123 -8.49 6.79 7.36
N ILE A 124 -8.25 6.04 6.28
CA ILE A 124 -7.51 6.51 5.09
C ILE A 124 -8.41 6.64 3.86
N GLY A 125 -9.69 6.33 4.01
CA GLY A 125 -10.69 6.41 2.96
C GLY A 125 -12.05 6.03 3.50
N TYR A 126 -13.06 6.11 2.64
CA TYR A 126 -14.40 5.68 3.01
C TYR A 126 -14.44 4.18 3.32
N GLY A 127 -14.81 3.84 4.55
CA GLY A 127 -14.87 2.46 5.02
C GLY A 127 -13.52 1.73 4.97
N LEU A 128 -12.39 2.44 4.87
CA LEU A 128 -11.06 1.86 4.79
C LEU A 128 -10.21 2.30 5.98
N LEU A 129 -9.68 1.31 6.68
CA LEU A 129 -8.76 1.46 7.79
C LEU A 129 -7.37 0.98 7.38
N ALA A 130 -6.35 1.69 7.85
CA ALA A 130 -4.98 1.20 7.94
C ALA A 130 -4.60 1.06 9.41
N PRO A 131 -3.77 0.09 9.82
CA PRO A 131 -3.26 0.07 11.18
C PRO A 131 -2.59 1.41 11.54
N SER A 132 -2.67 1.85 12.80
CA SER A 132 -1.98 3.08 13.21
C SER A 132 -0.47 2.84 13.32
N SER A 133 0.33 3.89 13.14
CA SER A 133 1.79 3.83 13.28
C SER A 133 2.25 3.37 14.67
N SER A 134 1.43 3.62 15.71
CA SER A 134 1.67 3.12 17.06
C SER A 134 1.37 1.62 17.24
N ALA A 135 0.64 0.99 16.32
CA ALA A 135 0.32 -0.43 16.38
C ALA A 135 1.45 -1.31 15.82
N VAL A 136 2.37 -0.73 15.04
CA VAL A 136 3.51 -1.42 14.42
C VAL A 136 4.82 -0.73 14.81
N THR A 137 5.68 -1.42 15.54
CA THR A 137 6.98 -0.89 16.00
C THR A 137 8.16 -1.54 15.28
N TYR A 138 9.32 -0.88 15.23
CA TYR A 138 10.54 -1.49 14.68
C TYR A 138 11.40 -2.10 15.79
N ASN A 139 11.75 -3.37 15.68
CA ASN A 139 12.77 -4.01 16.51
C ASN A 139 14.10 -4.00 15.77
N TYR A 140 14.80 -2.85 15.82
CA TYR A 140 16.06 -2.65 15.09
C TYR A 140 17.14 -3.66 15.46
N THR A 141 17.21 -4.09 16.73
CA THR A 141 18.15 -5.13 17.16
C THR A 141 17.93 -6.43 16.38
N ARG A 142 16.69 -6.89 16.29
CA ARG A 142 16.37 -8.14 15.58
C ARG A 142 16.56 -8.01 14.07
N ILE A 143 16.20 -6.85 13.50
CA ILE A 143 16.49 -6.53 12.09
C ILE A 143 17.99 -6.68 11.83
N LEU A 144 18.84 -6.00 12.61
CA LEU A 144 20.29 -6.06 12.43
C LEU A 144 20.86 -7.46 12.64
N MET A 145 20.37 -8.23 13.61
CA MET A 145 20.76 -9.64 13.80
C MET A 145 20.43 -10.49 12.58
N ASN A 146 19.29 -10.25 11.93
CA ASN A 146 18.89 -10.98 10.72
C ASN A 146 19.76 -10.63 9.49
N PHE A 147 20.33 -9.41 9.44
CA PHE A 147 21.21 -8.98 8.33
C PHE A 147 22.69 -9.29 8.57
N PHE A 148 23.19 -9.13 9.78
CA PHE A 148 24.63 -9.17 10.10
C PHE A 148 25.02 -10.29 11.06
N GLY A 149 24.07 -11.09 11.54
CA GLY A 149 24.33 -12.20 12.45
C GLY A 149 25.04 -11.75 13.74
N ARG A 150 26.21 -12.34 14.03
CA ARG A 150 26.97 -12.03 15.25
C ARG A 150 27.55 -10.61 15.26
N SER A 151 27.75 -10.00 14.09
CA SER A 151 28.34 -8.66 13.95
C SER A 151 27.29 -7.54 13.91
N TRP A 152 26.05 -7.83 14.31
CA TRP A 152 24.93 -6.88 14.23
C TRP A 152 25.13 -5.60 15.02
N ASP A 153 25.93 -5.63 16.09
CA ASP A 153 26.15 -4.46 16.94
C ASP A 153 27.09 -3.43 16.31
N SER A 154 27.89 -3.88 15.33
CA SER A 154 28.97 -3.17 14.66
C SER A 154 28.49 -2.33 13.47
N TYR A 155 27.28 -2.60 13.00
CA TYR A 155 26.71 -1.95 11.82
C TYR A 155 25.30 -1.43 12.08
N ASP A 156 24.95 -0.39 11.34
CA ASP A 156 23.61 0.17 11.22
C ASP A 156 23.38 0.54 9.75
N PHE A 157 22.13 0.71 9.33
CA PHE A 157 21.82 1.17 7.99
C PHE A 157 20.57 2.05 7.94
N THR A 158 20.51 2.87 6.90
CA THR A 158 19.28 3.51 6.43
C THR A 158 18.86 2.85 5.13
N LEU A 159 17.65 2.29 5.10
CA LEU A 159 17.00 1.81 3.88
C LEU A 159 15.98 2.86 3.42
N ILE A 160 16.11 3.30 2.18
CA ILE A 160 15.21 4.26 1.52
C ILE A 160 14.58 3.56 0.33
N ILE A 161 13.26 3.52 0.26
CA ILE A 161 12.48 2.93 -0.84
C ILE A 161 11.62 4.04 -1.42
N LYS A 162 11.88 4.42 -2.67
CA LYS A 162 11.22 5.53 -3.33
C LYS A 162 10.58 5.06 -4.63
N PRO A 163 9.29 5.35 -4.90
CA PRO A 163 8.72 5.10 -6.23
C PRO A 163 9.44 5.94 -7.29
N LEU A 164 9.77 5.35 -8.44
CA LEU A 164 10.41 6.09 -9.54
C LEU A 164 9.43 7.01 -10.26
N VAL A 165 8.17 6.62 -10.34
CA VAL A 165 7.09 7.35 -11.02
C VAL A 165 5.89 7.41 -10.10
N ASN A 166 5.33 8.62 -9.94
CA ASN A 166 4.06 8.80 -9.26
C ASN A 166 2.96 8.82 -10.32
N LEU A 167 1.97 7.94 -10.16
CA LEU A 167 0.71 7.94 -10.91
C LEU A 167 -0.41 8.33 -9.96
N THR A 168 -1.37 9.13 -10.40
CA THR A 168 -2.48 9.57 -9.55
C THR A 168 -3.76 9.75 -10.37
N ILE A 169 -4.82 9.10 -9.94
CA ILE A 169 -6.19 9.34 -10.35
C ILE A 169 -6.70 10.56 -9.59
N CYS A 170 -7.07 11.56 -10.37
CA CYS A 170 -7.50 12.88 -9.96
C CYS A 170 -8.93 13.11 -10.42
N PRO A 171 -9.92 12.73 -9.60
CA PRO A 171 -11.30 13.11 -9.83
C PRO A 171 -11.49 14.59 -9.49
N ASN A 172 -12.24 15.26 -10.34
CA ASN A 172 -12.86 16.55 -10.09
C ASN A 172 -14.28 16.49 -10.66
N LEU A 173 -15.20 15.92 -9.90
CA LEU A 173 -16.58 15.73 -10.31
C LEU A 173 -17.50 16.57 -9.43
N GLN A 174 -18.47 17.22 -10.06
CA GLN A 174 -19.61 17.84 -9.42
C GLN A 174 -20.82 16.97 -9.72
N LEU A 175 -21.34 16.33 -8.69
CA LEU A 175 -22.57 15.56 -8.72
C LEU A 175 -23.66 16.35 -8.00
N ALA A 176 -24.93 15.99 -8.23
CA ALA A 176 -26.09 16.74 -7.71
C ALA A 176 -26.06 17.02 -6.20
N SER A 177 -25.41 16.16 -5.41
CA SER A 177 -25.34 16.26 -3.94
C SER A 177 -23.91 16.36 -3.38
N ALA A 178 -22.86 16.27 -4.21
CA ALA A 178 -21.48 16.21 -3.71
C ALA A 178 -20.44 16.63 -4.74
N THR A 179 -19.34 17.20 -4.26
CA THR A 179 -18.13 17.45 -5.05
C THR A 179 -17.08 16.40 -4.68
N ILE A 180 -16.67 15.58 -5.64
CA ILE A 180 -15.63 14.56 -5.47
C ILE A 180 -14.32 15.13 -5.96
N THR A 181 -13.40 15.36 -5.03
CA THR A 181 -12.02 15.74 -5.33
C THR A 181 -11.04 14.93 -4.50
N ARG A 182 -9.83 14.73 -5.03
CA ARG A 182 -8.73 14.15 -4.26
C ARG A 182 -7.80 15.26 -3.78
N ARG A 183 -7.60 15.36 -2.46
CA ARG A 183 -6.63 16.27 -1.84
C ARG A 183 -5.21 15.74 -2.00
N ASN A 184 -4.69 15.81 -3.22
CA ASN A 184 -3.31 15.48 -3.55
C ASN A 184 -2.72 16.64 -4.38
N PRO A 185 -1.49 17.12 -4.09
CA PRO A 185 -0.85 18.18 -4.87
C PRO A 185 -0.79 17.87 -6.38
N VAL A 186 -0.63 16.61 -6.76
CA VAL A 186 -0.68 16.16 -8.15
C VAL A 186 -2.05 16.44 -8.77
N CYS A 187 -3.14 16.42 -8.01
CA CYS A 187 -4.49 16.69 -8.51
C CYS A 187 -4.88 18.18 -8.51
N SER A 188 -3.97 19.08 -8.13
CA SER A 188 -4.24 20.52 -8.16
C SER A 188 -4.43 21.03 -9.59
N GLY A 189 -5.46 21.85 -9.80
CA GLY A 189 -5.76 22.51 -11.08
C GLY A 189 -6.32 21.58 -12.17
N VAL A 190 -6.77 20.37 -11.81
CA VAL A 190 -7.39 19.44 -12.76
C VAL A 190 -8.77 19.94 -13.17
N GLN A 191 -9.06 19.93 -14.47
CA GLN A 191 -10.35 20.32 -15.02
C GLN A 191 -11.47 19.35 -14.63
N GLN A 192 -12.73 19.75 -14.82
CA GLN A 192 -13.88 18.90 -14.54
C GLN A 192 -13.77 17.54 -15.27
N GLY A 193 -14.02 16.45 -14.56
CA GLY A 193 -13.90 15.08 -15.04
C GLY A 193 -13.01 14.22 -14.17
N VAL A 194 -12.68 13.04 -14.67
CA VAL A 194 -11.69 12.15 -14.03
C VAL A 194 -10.44 12.13 -14.89
N TRP A 195 -9.30 12.42 -14.27
CA TRP A 195 -8.02 12.47 -14.95
C TRP A 195 -7.04 11.50 -14.31
N VAL A 196 -6.14 10.95 -15.11
CA VAL A 196 -4.93 10.33 -14.58
C VAL A 196 -3.77 11.27 -14.85
N ARG A 197 -2.96 11.53 -13.82
CA ARG A 197 -1.74 12.33 -13.90
C ARG A 197 -0.53 11.52 -13.47
N SER A 198 0.61 11.84 -14.05
CA SER A 198 1.86 11.14 -13.83
C SER A 198 3.06 12.09 -13.85
N THR A 199 4.12 11.75 -13.13
CA THR A 199 5.42 12.43 -13.25
C THR A 199 6.21 12.01 -14.50
N ALA A 200 5.76 10.97 -15.22
CA ALA A 200 6.35 10.48 -16.46
C ALA A 200 5.30 10.20 -17.54
N GLY A 201 5.67 10.36 -18.81
CA GLY A 201 4.78 10.08 -19.95
C GLY A 201 4.58 8.59 -20.22
N GLY A 202 3.94 8.28 -21.34
CA GLY A 202 3.67 6.91 -21.78
C GLY A 202 2.21 6.51 -21.67
N ARG A 203 1.96 5.21 -21.68
CA ARG A 203 0.64 4.59 -21.73
C ARG A 203 0.18 4.11 -20.37
N VAL A 204 -1.08 4.35 -20.08
CA VAL A 204 -1.76 3.92 -18.86
C VAL A 204 -3.01 3.14 -19.25
N VAL A 205 -3.23 2.01 -18.62
CA VAL A 205 -4.50 1.30 -18.64
C VAL A 205 -5.27 1.72 -17.40
N VAL A 206 -6.50 2.21 -17.58
CA VAL A 206 -7.43 2.49 -16.49
C VAL A 206 -8.52 1.44 -16.52
N THR A 207 -8.62 0.62 -15.48
CA THR A 207 -9.73 -0.29 -15.27
C THR A 207 -10.76 0.40 -14.40
N ALA A 208 -11.96 0.56 -14.92
CA ALA A 208 -13.13 1.01 -14.19
C ALA A 208 -14.01 -0.18 -13.82
N ILE A 209 -14.37 -0.26 -12.55
CA ILE A 209 -15.30 -1.25 -12.03
C ILE A 209 -16.49 -0.49 -11.48
N TYR A 210 -17.62 -0.61 -12.17
CA TYR A 210 -18.87 0.01 -11.80
C TYR A 210 -19.83 -1.07 -11.33
N CYS A 211 -20.20 -1.05 -10.06
CA CYS A 211 -21.06 -2.06 -9.46
C CYS A 211 -22.36 -1.41 -9.01
N ARG A 212 -23.49 -1.99 -9.38
CA ARG A 212 -24.80 -1.57 -8.88
C ARG A 212 -25.26 -2.49 -7.76
N THR A 213 -26.16 -2.00 -6.91
CA THR A 213 -26.78 -2.81 -5.85
C THR A 213 -27.81 -3.80 -6.40
N ASP A 214 -28.42 -3.50 -7.53
CA ASP A 214 -29.48 -4.29 -8.17
C ASP A 214 -29.00 -5.13 -9.37
N ALA A 215 -27.71 -5.05 -9.70
CA ALA A 215 -27.12 -5.75 -10.84
C ALA A 215 -25.69 -6.22 -10.52
N GLY A 216 -25.02 -6.83 -11.49
CA GLY A 216 -23.62 -7.19 -11.38
C GLY A 216 -22.68 -5.98 -11.45
N CYS A 217 -21.37 -6.27 -11.51
CA CYS A 217 -20.35 -5.26 -11.79
C CYS A 217 -19.99 -5.28 -13.27
N ASP A 218 -19.99 -4.08 -13.86
CA ASP A 218 -19.41 -3.84 -15.17
C ASP A 218 -17.93 -3.51 -15.02
N VAL A 219 -17.09 -4.16 -15.83
CA VAL A 219 -15.66 -3.89 -15.89
C VAL A 219 -15.35 -3.31 -17.27
N SER A 220 -14.83 -2.08 -17.29
CA SER A 220 -14.37 -1.41 -18.50
C SER A 220 -12.88 -1.09 -18.39
N SER A 221 -12.14 -1.26 -19.48
CA SER A 221 -10.71 -0.92 -19.53
C SER A 221 -10.44 0.13 -20.61
N TYR A 222 -9.71 1.18 -20.25
CA TYR A 222 -9.35 2.28 -21.13
C TYR A 222 -7.85 2.35 -21.29
N GLN A 223 -7.36 2.26 -22.53
CA GLN A 223 -5.95 2.54 -22.83
C GLN A 223 -5.79 4.03 -23.15
N LEU A 224 -4.98 4.72 -22.35
CA LEU A 224 -4.77 6.16 -22.43
C LEU A 224 -3.30 6.44 -22.75
N SER A 225 -3.07 7.33 -23.70
CA SER A 225 -1.74 7.93 -23.95
C SER A 225 -1.66 9.25 -23.19
N LEU A 226 -0.71 9.37 -22.28
CA LEU A 226 -0.53 10.58 -21.50
C LEU A 226 0.10 11.69 -22.35
N SER A 227 -0.46 12.90 -22.28
CA SER A 227 0.09 14.10 -22.91
C SER A 227 0.64 15.07 -21.86
N LYS A 228 1.69 15.81 -22.20
CA LYS A 228 2.32 16.74 -21.26
C LYS A 228 1.43 17.97 -21.07
N SER A 229 1.15 18.33 -19.83
CA SER A 229 0.42 19.54 -19.45
C SER A 229 1.05 20.15 -18.20
N GLY A 230 1.76 21.27 -18.38
CA GLY A 230 2.56 21.89 -17.33
C GLY A 230 3.65 20.95 -16.80
N ALA A 231 3.66 20.73 -15.48
CA ALA A 231 4.64 19.89 -14.80
C ALA A 231 4.34 18.38 -14.86
N TYR A 232 3.16 17.98 -15.36
CA TYR A 232 2.69 16.59 -15.30
C TYR A 232 2.31 16.07 -16.69
N TRP A 233 2.29 14.75 -16.81
CA TRP A 233 1.71 14.03 -17.93
C TRP A 233 0.30 13.60 -17.55
N GLN A 234 -0.69 13.80 -18.42
CA GLN A 234 -2.08 13.54 -18.06
C GLN A 234 -2.94 13.05 -19.22
N ALA A 235 -4.00 12.34 -18.89
CA ALA A 235 -5.07 11.98 -19.80
C ALA A 235 -6.41 11.97 -19.06
N GLN A 236 -7.48 12.38 -19.74
CA GLN A 236 -8.83 12.27 -19.22
C GLN A 236 -9.31 10.83 -19.38
N VAL A 237 -9.94 10.27 -18.34
CA VAL A 237 -10.58 8.96 -18.40
C VAL A 237 -11.97 9.14 -19.02
N PRO A 238 -12.27 8.49 -20.16
CA PRO A 238 -13.54 8.66 -20.86
C PRO A 238 -14.64 7.83 -20.21
N LEU A 239 -15.01 8.17 -18.97
CA LEU A 239 -16.05 7.44 -18.24
C LEU A 239 -17.44 7.73 -18.84
N PRO A 240 -18.25 6.69 -19.10
CA PRO A 240 -19.66 6.85 -19.44
C PRO A 240 -20.41 7.64 -18.36
N GLN A 241 -21.33 8.50 -18.76
CA GLN A 241 -22.19 9.22 -17.80
C GLN A 241 -23.02 8.26 -16.94
N SER A 242 -23.38 7.08 -17.47
CA SER A 242 -24.06 6.03 -16.71
C SER A 242 -23.27 5.56 -15.49
N TYR A 243 -21.93 5.61 -15.50
CA TYR A 243 -21.09 5.22 -14.35
C TYR A 243 -21.09 6.27 -13.25
N LEU A 244 -21.60 7.48 -13.53
CA LEU A 244 -21.73 8.56 -12.57
C LEU A 244 -23.14 8.60 -11.95
N GLN A 245 -24.11 7.92 -12.56
CA GLN A 245 -25.48 7.83 -12.06
C GLN A 245 -25.56 6.88 -10.87
N GLY A 246 -26.34 7.23 -9.85
CA GLY A 246 -26.59 6.36 -8.70
C GLY A 246 -25.37 6.07 -7.81
N LEU A 247 -24.20 6.67 -8.08
CA LEU A 247 -23.05 6.56 -7.20
C LEU A 247 -23.49 6.81 -5.76
N GLY A 248 -22.96 6.03 -4.82
CA GLY A 248 -23.10 6.10 -3.36
C GLY A 248 -24.52 6.09 -2.80
N ASP A 249 -25.49 5.74 -3.63
CA ASP A 249 -26.82 5.33 -3.23
C ASP A 249 -27.10 3.89 -3.70
N SER A 250 -27.04 3.67 -5.03
CA SER A 250 -27.34 2.39 -5.68
C SER A 250 -26.18 1.86 -6.53
N ALA A 251 -25.04 2.54 -6.55
CA ALA A 251 -23.85 2.11 -7.27
C ALA A 251 -22.54 2.57 -6.64
N GLY A 252 -21.45 1.91 -6.98
CA GLY A 252 -20.09 2.32 -6.62
C GLY A 252 -19.19 2.24 -7.85
N LEU A 253 -18.24 3.17 -7.94
CA LEU A 253 -17.23 3.18 -9.00
C LEU A 253 -15.83 3.12 -8.40
N ALA A 254 -15.04 2.20 -8.91
CA ALA A 254 -13.64 2.04 -8.60
C ALA A 254 -12.81 2.26 -9.85
N LEU A 255 -11.72 3.01 -9.75
CA LEU A 255 -10.77 3.16 -10.85
C LEU A 255 -9.39 2.71 -10.41
N ILE A 256 -8.76 1.90 -11.24
CA ILE A 256 -7.40 1.41 -11.08
C ILE A 256 -6.62 1.84 -12.30
N ALA A 257 -5.63 2.71 -12.12
CA ALA A 257 -4.73 3.14 -13.17
C ALA A 257 -3.43 2.35 -13.05
N GLN A 258 -2.95 1.77 -14.16
CA GLN A 258 -1.68 1.05 -14.24
C GLN A 258 -0.89 1.56 -15.43
N ARG A 259 0.32 2.05 -15.19
CA ARG A 259 1.24 2.42 -16.25
C ARG A 259 1.80 1.15 -16.88
N VAL A 260 1.59 1.00 -18.18
CA VAL A 260 2.04 -0.19 -18.94
C VAL A 260 3.51 -0.06 -19.32
N ASP A 261 3.96 1.16 -19.58
CA ASP A 261 5.37 1.42 -19.93
C ASP A 261 6.25 1.50 -18.68
N TYR A 262 7.49 1.04 -18.79
CA TYR A 262 8.48 1.09 -17.70
C TYR A 262 8.95 2.55 -17.43
N PRO A 263 9.27 2.94 -16.18
CA PRO A 263 9.03 2.24 -14.90
C PRO A 263 7.54 2.07 -14.54
N ARG A 264 7.17 0.95 -13.94
CA ARG A 264 5.78 0.67 -13.57
C ARG A 264 5.30 1.63 -12.48
N ALA A 265 4.00 1.95 -12.50
CA ALA A 265 3.33 2.69 -11.45
C ALA A 265 1.84 2.36 -11.49
N SER A 266 1.17 2.43 -10.35
CA SER A 266 -0.27 2.26 -10.27
C SER A 266 -0.88 3.19 -9.25
N ASP A 267 -2.17 3.42 -9.38
CA ASP A 267 -2.95 4.13 -8.37
C ASP A 267 -4.41 3.70 -8.43
N PHE A 268 -5.11 3.96 -7.34
CA PHE A 268 -6.48 3.54 -7.14
C PHE A 268 -7.30 4.71 -6.59
N TYR A 269 -8.56 4.80 -7.02
CA TYR A 269 -9.53 5.71 -6.43
C TYR A 269 -10.92 5.08 -6.39
N LEU A 270 -11.56 5.16 -5.22
CA LEU A 270 -12.94 4.78 -5.02
C LEU A 270 -13.83 6.02 -4.96
N PHE A 271 -14.82 6.09 -5.84
CA PHE A 271 -15.86 7.10 -5.83
C PHE A 271 -16.92 6.65 -4.84
N ASN A 272 -16.78 7.13 -3.62
CA ASN A 272 -17.83 7.02 -2.62
C ASN A 272 -18.61 8.34 -2.58
N VAL A 273 -19.94 8.26 -2.52
CA VAL A 273 -20.78 9.47 -2.36
C VAL A 273 -21.82 9.35 -1.26
N SER A 274 -21.64 8.44 -0.31
CA SER A 274 -22.29 8.58 0.99
C SER A 274 -21.32 9.13 2.03
N SER A 275 -21.83 9.87 3.01
CA SER A 275 -21.00 10.39 4.11
C SER A 275 -20.66 9.34 5.16
N ARG A 276 -21.24 8.13 5.09
CA ARG A 276 -21.17 7.11 6.15
C ARG A 276 -20.99 5.71 5.60
N SER A 277 -19.96 5.00 6.06
CA SER A 277 -19.78 3.58 5.73
C SER A 277 -20.59 2.71 6.69
N LEU A 278 -21.15 1.61 6.18
CA LEU A 278 -21.78 0.56 6.99
C LEU A 278 -20.71 -0.39 7.57
N ILE A 279 -19.66 -0.64 6.81
CA ILE A 279 -18.57 -1.54 7.22
C ILE A 279 -17.23 -0.85 7.08
N TYR A 280 -16.25 -1.33 7.84
CA TYR A 280 -14.86 -0.94 7.68
C TYR A 280 -14.04 -2.15 7.25
N GLY A 281 -13.17 -1.95 6.28
CA GLY A 281 -12.23 -2.94 5.79
C GLY A 281 -10.80 -2.55 6.16
N MET A 282 -9.96 -3.53 6.43
CA MET A 282 -8.53 -3.34 6.66
C MET A 282 -7.76 -4.53 6.09
N TYR A 283 -6.67 -4.28 5.39
CA TYR A 283 -5.68 -5.32 5.14
C TYR A 283 -4.70 -5.34 6.31
N GLY A 284 -4.73 -6.43 7.09
CA GLY A 284 -3.97 -6.57 8.31
C GLY A 284 -2.50 -6.92 8.07
N PRO A 285 -1.62 -6.64 9.05
CA PRO A 285 -0.21 -7.06 9.00
C PRO A 285 -0.03 -8.58 9.00
N ASP A 286 -1.09 -9.33 9.32
CA ASP A 286 -1.18 -10.79 9.22
C ASP A 286 -1.52 -11.30 7.82
N GLY A 287 -1.63 -10.41 6.82
CA GLY A 287 -1.94 -10.77 5.44
C GLY A 287 -3.41 -11.13 5.21
N ARG A 288 -4.31 -10.79 6.14
CA ARG A 288 -5.75 -11.06 6.03
C ARG A 288 -6.53 -9.79 5.74
N ILE A 289 -7.67 -9.97 5.07
CA ILE A 289 -8.69 -8.92 4.95
C ILE A 289 -9.58 -9.03 6.17
N TRP A 290 -9.65 -7.94 6.94
CA TRP A 290 -10.51 -7.79 8.10
C TRP A 290 -11.68 -6.90 7.77
N LEU A 291 -12.88 -7.34 8.14
CA LEU A 291 -14.13 -6.62 7.94
C LEU A 291 -14.79 -6.40 9.29
N PHE A 292 -15.12 -5.16 9.58
CA PHE A 292 -15.67 -4.69 10.84
C PHE A 292 -17.03 -4.08 10.61
N HIS A 293 -17.95 -4.31 11.55
CA HIS A 293 -19.17 -3.55 11.63
C HIS A 293 -18.87 -2.09 12.05
N ASP A 294 -19.59 -1.09 11.54
CA ASP A 294 -19.36 0.32 11.90
C ASP A 294 -19.39 0.58 13.42
N ALA A 295 -20.31 -0.03 14.17
CA ALA A 295 -20.42 0.08 15.62
C ALA A 295 -19.18 -0.42 16.39
N THR A 296 -18.32 -1.21 15.76
CA THR A 296 -17.10 -1.74 16.38
C THR A 296 -15.89 -0.82 16.19
N VAL A 297 -16.07 0.33 15.51
CA VAL A 297 -15.01 1.28 15.20
C VAL A 297 -15.49 2.70 15.55
N SER A 298 -14.70 3.47 16.29
CA SER A 298 -15.10 4.81 16.78
C SER A 298 -15.32 5.85 15.68
N CYS A 299 -14.80 5.61 14.48
CA CYS A 299 -15.07 6.44 13.30
C CYS A 299 -16.38 6.08 12.62
N GLY A 300 -17.02 4.99 13.04
CA GLY A 300 -18.36 4.58 12.63
C GLY A 300 -19.44 5.41 13.32
N SER A 301 -20.67 5.25 12.83
CA SER A 301 -21.82 6.02 13.30
C SER A 301 -22.42 5.50 14.61
N GLY A 302 -21.98 4.32 15.04
CA GLY A 302 -22.09 3.85 16.41
C GLY A 302 -23.39 3.18 16.81
N ASN A 303 -24.39 2.99 15.93
CA ASN A 303 -25.68 2.36 16.30
C ASN A 303 -26.54 1.91 15.08
N ILE A 304 -25.97 1.18 14.12
CA ILE A 304 -26.78 0.57 13.05
C ILE A 304 -26.96 -0.93 13.38
N PRO A 305 -28.20 -1.44 13.51
CA PRO A 305 -28.41 -2.87 13.74
C PRO A 305 -28.06 -3.71 12.50
N ALA A 306 -27.46 -4.87 12.73
CA ALA A 306 -27.16 -5.99 11.81
C ALA A 306 -26.99 -5.66 10.31
N LEU A 307 -25.74 -5.73 9.87
CA LEU A 307 -25.34 -5.52 8.48
C LEU A 307 -25.02 -6.85 7.80
N GLY A 308 -25.52 -7.01 6.58
CA GLY A 308 -25.19 -8.16 5.74
C GLY A 308 -24.14 -7.77 4.71
N ILE A 309 -22.95 -8.39 4.76
CA ILE A 309 -22.04 -8.37 3.62
C ILE A 309 -22.56 -9.41 2.63
N ARG A 310 -23.22 -8.95 1.58
CA ARG A 310 -23.78 -9.82 0.55
C ARG A 310 -22.70 -10.57 -0.18
N ARG A 311 -21.58 -9.89 -0.41
CA ARG A 311 -20.51 -10.41 -1.23
C ARG A 311 -19.19 -9.77 -0.84
N LEU A 312 -18.13 -10.55 -0.93
CA LEU A 312 -16.74 -10.12 -0.83
C LEU A 312 -15.97 -10.79 -1.96
N ASP A 313 -15.56 -9.99 -2.93
CA ASP A 313 -14.77 -10.45 -4.06
C ASP A 313 -13.34 -9.91 -3.97
N VAL A 314 -12.39 -10.64 -4.54
CA VAL A 314 -11.03 -10.17 -4.78
C VAL A 314 -10.73 -10.18 -6.26
N TYR A 315 -10.05 -9.14 -6.73
CA TYR A 315 -9.58 -9.07 -8.10
C TYR A 315 -8.12 -9.49 -8.19
N THR A 316 -7.82 -10.43 -9.08
CA THR A 316 -6.48 -11.03 -9.23
C THR A 316 -5.74 -10.57 -10.49
N GLY A 317 -6.26 -9.56 -11.21
CA GLY A 317 -5.78 -9.20 -12.55
C GLY A 317 -6.37 -10.08 -13.66
N ALA A 318 -6.69 -11.35 -13.37
CA ALA A 318 -7.35 -12.27 -14.31
C ALA A 318 -8.89 -12.26 -14.21
N GLY A 319 -9.42 -11.73 -13.11
CA GLY A 319 -10.85 -11.69 -12.85
C GLY A 319 -11.16 -11.63 -11.35
N PHE A 320 -12.45 -11.63 -11.03
CA PHE A 320 -12.95 -11.65 -9.67
C PHE A 320 -13.11 -13.08 -9.16
N ILE A 321 -12.70 -13.29 -7.91
CA ILE A 321 -12.93 -14.51 -7.15
C ILE A 321 -13.72 -14.12 -5.90
N THR A 322 -14.82 -14.80 -5.65
CA THR A 322 -15.62 -14.57 -4.45
C THR A 322 -15.02 -15.30 -3.26
N LEU A 323 -14.70 -14.57 -2.18
CA LEU A 323 -14.13 -15.12 -0.95
C LEU A 323 -15.18 -15.42 0.12
N ALA A 324 -16.24 -14.61 0.17
CA ALA A 324 -17.35 -14.79 1.11
C ALA A 324 -18.64 -14.19 0.54
N ASN A 325 -19.78 -14.76 0.93
CA ASN A 325 -21.12 -14.28 0.61
C ASN A 325 -22.01 -14.37 1.84
N ASP A 326 -23.06 -13.55 1.88
CA ASP A 326 -24.12 -13.56 2.90
C ASP A 326 -23.60 -13.60 4.35
N VAL A 327 -22.53 -12.84 4.60
CA VAL A 327 -21.93 -12.71 5.92
C VAL A 327 -22.78 -11.76 6.75
N VAL A 328 -23.14 -12.18 7.96
CA VAL A 328 -23.87 -11.34 8.92
C VAL A 328 -22.91 -10.84 9.97
N LEU A 329 -22.66 -9.53 9.95
CA LEU A 329 -21.99 -8.84 11.04
C LEU A 329 -23.07 -8.34 12.00
N ASP A 330 -23.05 -8.87 13.22
CA ASP A 330 -23.92 -8.51 14.32
C ASP A 330 -23.06 -8.31 15.56
N PRO A 331 -22.70 -7.07 15.89
CA PRO A 331 -21.90 -6.76 17.07
C PRO A 331 -22.68 -6.97 18.38
N GLY A 332 -23.97 -7.33 18.32
CA GLY A 332 -24.81 -7.65 19.45
C GLY A 332 -25.16 -6.44 20.32
N VAL A 333 -26.44 -6.17 20.52
CA VAL A 333 -26.93 -5.24 21.54
C VAL A 333 -27.45 -6.08 22.73
N GLY A 334 -26.58 -6.81 23.43
CA GLY A 334 -26.99 -7.72 24.51
C GLY A 334 -25.86 -8.55 25.16
N SER A 335 -26.16 -9.20 26.28
CA SER A 335 -25.23 -9.84 27.23
C SER A 335 -24.51 -11.12 26.75
N GLY A 336 -24.52 -11.46 25.45
CA GLY A 336 -23.80 -12.64 24.94
C GLY A 336 -22.42 -12.31 24.39
N SER A 337 -21.53 -13.30 24.37
CA SER A 337 -20.17 -13.14 23.83
C SER A 337 -20.20 -12.90 22.32
N VAL A 338 -19.77 -11.72 21.89
CA VAL A 338 -19.58 -11.37 20.49
C VAL A 338 -18.32 -12.06 19.95
N LYS A 339 -18.38 -12.60 18.73
CA LYS A 339 -17.32 -13.40 18.12
C LYS A 339 -16.56 -12.66 17.04
N VAL A 340 -15.38 -13.18 16.75
CA VAL A 340 -14.55 -12.81 15.61
C VAL A 340 -14.07 -14.11 14.98
N ASP A 341 -14.41 -14.31 13.72
CA ASP A 341 -14.20 -15.58 13.04
C ASP A 341 -13.93 -15.38 11.54
N ALA A 342 -13.62 -16.44 10.81
CA ALA A 342 -13.59 -16.40 9.36
C ALA A 342 -14.97 -15.95 8.83
N CYS A 343 -15.00 -15.15 7.75
CA CYS A 343 -16.27 -14.61 7.24
C CYS A 343 -17.28 -15.69 6.85
N GLN A 344 -16.82 -16.88 6.45
CA GLN A 344 -17.69 -18.04 6.15
C GLN A 344 -18.41 -18.61 7.39
N SER A 345 -17.87 -18.38 8.59
CA SER A 345 -18.48 -18.81 9.87
C SER A 345 -19.47 -17.78 10.42
N CYS A 346 -19.49 -16.57 9.85
CA CYS A 346 -20.31 -15.46 10.33
C CYS A 346 -21.67 -15.45 9.62
N THR A 347 -22.48 -16.45 9.90
CA THR A 347 -23.85 -16.60 9.36
C THR A 347 -24.90 -16.11 10.37
N SER A 348 -26.19 -16.18 10.02
CA SER A 348 -27.30 -15.82 10.91
C SER A 348 -27.15 -16.46 12.30
N ASN A 349 -27.20 -15.65 13.37
CA ASN A 349 -27.00 -16.00 14.79
C ASN A 349 -25.54 -16.22 15.27
N ALA A 350 -24.52 -16.05 14.42
CA ALA A 350 -23.11 -16.19 14.82
C ALA A 350 -22.61 -15.08 15.77
N ARG A 351 -23.30 -13.92 15.81
CA ARG A 351 -22.94 -12.72 16.59
C ARG A 351 -21.50 -12.26 16.31
N CYS A 352 -21.13 -12.19 15.04
CA CYS A 352 -19.80 -11.73 14.64
C CYS A 352 -19.74 -10.20 14.65
N ALA A 353 -18.87 -9.61 15.46
CA ALA A 353 -18.57 -8.17 15.36
C ALA A 353 -17.66 -7.84 14.17
N ALA A 354 -16.78 -8.78 13.84
CA ALA A 354 -15.83 -8.67 12.76
C ALA A 354 -15.57 -10.06 12.18
N CYS A 355 -15.10 -10.10 10.94
CA CYS A 355 -14.68 -11.33 10.30
C CYS A 355 -13.42 -11.14 9.47
N TRP A 356 -12.79 -12.25 9.07
CA TRP A 356 -11.61 -12.22 8.20
C TRP A 356 -11.67 -13.23 7.06
N VAL A 357 -10.93 -12.93 5.98
CA VAL A 357 -10.59 -13.88 4.92
C VAL A 357 -9.12 -13.74 4.53
N THR A 358 -8.52 -14.80 4.01
CA THR A 358 -7.17 -14.75 3.44
C THR A 358 -7.29 -14.60 1.91
N PRO A 359 -6.83 -13.49 1.32
CA PRO A 359 -6.81 -13.34 -0.12
C PRO A 359 -5.75 -14.26 -0.77
N PRO A 360 -5.92 -14.63 -2.05
CA PRO A 360 -4.86 -15.29 -2.80
C PRO A 360 -3.68 -14.32 -3.02
N ALA A 361 -2.47 -14.86 -3.16
CA ALA A 361 -1.21 -14.09 -3.18
C ALA A 361 -1.08 -13.05 -4.31
N ASN A 362 -1.89 -13.16 -5.37
CA ASN A 362 -1.91 -12.25 -6.52
C ASN A 362 -3.12 -11.30 -6.51
N ALA A 363 -3.89 -11.25 -5.43
CA ALA A 363 -5.01 -10.33 -5.32
C ALA A 363 -4.52 -8.89 -5.16
N LEU A 364 -5.09 -7.99 -5.96
CA LEU A 364 -4.72 -6.57 -5.98
C LEU A 364 -5.56 -5.77 -4.97
N PHE A 365 -6.86 -6.03 -4.93
CA PHE A 365 -7.81 -5.41 -4.02
C PHE A 365 -9.00 -6.34 -3.78
N ALA A 366 -9.72 -6.09 -2.69
CA ALA A 366 -11.01 -6.70 -2.39
C ALA A 366 -12.13 -5.67 -2.52
N VAL A 367 -13.32 -6.13 -2.92
CA VAL A 367 -14.55 -5.33 -2.96
C VAL A 367 -15.55 -5.99 -2.04
N ALA A 368 -16.05 -5.24 -1.07
CA ALA A 368 -17.08 -5.71 -0.15
C ALA A 368 -18.37 -4.92 -0.36
N TRP A 369 -19.47 -5.64 -0.57
CA TRP A 369 -20.82 -5.08 -0.69
C TRP A 369 -21.58 -5.35 0.59
N ALA A 370 -21.99 -4.29 1.27
CA ALA A 370 -22.76 -4.38 2.50
C ALA A 370 -24.11 -3.70 2.33
N GLU A 371 -25.14 -4.32 2.89
CA GLU A 371 -26.50 -3.79 2.94
C GLU A 371 -26.94 -3.58 4.37
N ARG A 372 -27.76 -2.54 4.56
CA ARG A 372 -28.48 -2.35 5.82
C ARG A 372 -29.67 -3.31 5.89
N ASN A 373 -30.04 -3.70 7.09
CA ASN A 373 -31.33 -4.35 7.32
C ASN A 373 -32.47 -3.33 7.45
N SER A 374 -33.70 -3.83 7.68
CA SER A 374 -34.90 -3.00 7.87
C SER A 374 -34.88 -2.12 9.13
N GLN A 375 -33.93 -2.32 10.05
CA GLN A 375 -33.77 -1.55 11.29
C GLN A 375 -32.71 -0.44 11.15
N GLY A 376 -32.04 -0.31 10.01
CA GLY A 376 -30.94 0.64 9.78
C GLY A 376 -31.32 2.13 9.65
N GLY A 377 -32.58 2.50 9.88
CA GLY A 377 -33.02 3.90 9.99
C GLY A 377 -32.68 4.78 8.77
N SER A 378 -31.81 5.78 8.97
CA SER A 378 -31.34 6.73 7.93
C SER A 378 -30.01 6.35 7.29
N ALA A 379 -29.45 5.17 7.61
CA ALA A 379 -28.23 4.67 6.97
C ALA A 379 -28.43 4.41 5.46
N PRO A 380 -27.40 4.48 4.60
CA PRO A 380 -27.53 4.14 3.18
C PRO A 380 -28.03 2.70 3.00
N GLN A 381 -28.83 2.45 1.96
CA GLN A 381 -29.40 1.12 1.70
C GLN A 381 -28.33 0.06 1.44
N GLY A 382 -27.29 0.43 0.70
CA GLY A 382 -26.10 -0.38 0.49
C GLY A 382 -24.86 0.49 0.36
N VAL A 383 -23.71 -0.10 0.62
CA VAL A 383 -22.40 0.53 0.44
C VAL A 383 -21.42 -0.45 -0.20
N MET A 384 -20.46 0.11 -0.91
CA MET A 384 -19.33 -0.63 -1.45
C MET A 384 -18.05 -0.05 -0.86
N ILE A 385 -17.20 -0.91 -0.30
CA ILE A 385 -15.85 -0.54 0.12
C ILE A 385 -14.83 -1.33 -0.68
N ILE A 386 -13.69 -0.71 -0.95
CA ILE A 386 -12.57 -1.36 -1.62
C ILE A 386 -11.37 -1.34 -0.72
N ILE A 387 -10.83 -2.54 -0.49
CA ILE A 387 -9.72 -2.79 0.40
C ILE A 387 -8.52 -3.11 -0.48
N PRO A 388 -7.59 -2.16 -0.70
CA PRO A 388 -6.35 -2.45 -1.41
C PRO A 388 -5.54 -3.49 -0.63
N LEU A 389 -5.12 -4.55 -1.32
CA LEU A 389 -4.29 -5.63 -0.77
C LEU A 389 -2.83 -5.43 -1.13
N VAL A 390 -2.64 -4.86 -2.32
CA VAL A 390 -1.43 -4.15 -2.70
C VAL A 390 -1.65 -2.69 -2.29
N PRO A 391 -0.81 -2.09 -1.43
CA PRO A 391 -0.86 -0.65 -1.27
C PRO A 391 -0.74 -0.01 -2.65
N THR A 392 -1.54 1.03 -2.92
CA THR A 392 -1.12 2.03 -3.89
C THR A 392 0.35 2.30 -3.61
N PRO A 393 1.28 2.13 -4.57
CA PRO A 393 2.69 2.36 -4.37
C PRO A 393 2.82 3.63 -3.56
N PRO A 394 3.42 3.57 -2.36
CA PRO A 394 3.40 4.73 -1.52
C PRO A 394 4.03 5.87 -2.29
N GLN A 395 3.22 6.89 -2.57
CA GLN A 395 3.73 8.12 -3.20
C GLN A 395 4.74 8.80 -2.28
N ALA A 396 4.74 8.43 -1.00
CA ALA A 396 5.74 8.79 -0.01
C ALA A 396 6.92 7.81 -0.02
N THR A 397 8.12 8.35 0.12
CA THR A 397 9.33 7.57 0.35
C THR A 397 9.21 6.80 1.68
N ILE A 398 9.39 5.48 1.65
CA ILE A 398 9.60 4.69 2.87
C ILE A 398 11.05 4.87 3.29
N ARG A 399 11.27 5.15 4.56
CA ARG A 399 12.60 5.28 5.15
C ARG A 399 12.66 4.51 6.47
N VAL A 400 13.63 3.62 6.59
CA VAL A 400 13.89 2.84 7.81
C VAL A 400 15.32 3.12 8.26
N ASP A 401 15.46 3.72 9.45
CA ASP A 401 16.73 4.16 10.02
C ASP A 401 17.07 3.31 11.25
N THR A 402 17.97 2.32 11.16
CA THR A 402 18.26 1.41 12.29
C THR A 402 19.08 2.06 13.40
N TRP A 403 19.83 3.12 13.08
CA TRP A 403 20.63 3.88 14.04
C TRP A 403 19.77 4.62 15.09
N LEU A 404 18.46 4.79 14.84
CA LEU A 404 17.51 5.34 15.81
C LEU A 404 17.45 4.54 17.12
N ARG A 405 17.94 3.29 17.13
CA ARG A 405 18.05 2.48 18.35
C ARG A 405 19.02 3.05 19.40
N TRP A 406 19.95 3.92 19.02
CA TRP A 406 20.98 4.44 19.93
C TRP A 406 21.31 5.94 19.75
N THR A 407 20.92 6.58 18.66
CA THR A 407 21.10 8.03 18.47
C THR A 407 19.87 8.66 17.81
N PRO A 408 19.45 9.86 18.23
CA PRO A 408 18.35 10.59 17.57
C PRO A 408 18.76 11.22 16.23
N ASN A 409 20.07 11.37 15.98
CA ASN A 409 20.61 12.00 14.78
C ASN A 409 21.32 10.98 13.90
N ALA A 410 21.18 11.14 12.58
CA ALA A 410 21.86 10.29 11.61
C ALA A 410 23.38 10.32 11.84
N PRO A 411 24.08 9.17 11.88
CA PRO A 411 25.52 9.14 12.04
C PRO A 411 26.23 9.93 10.92
N ALA A 412 27.26 10.70 11.29
CA ALA A 412 27.97 11.59 10.36
C ALA A 412 28.86 10.83 9.36
N LEU A 413 29.45 9.71 9.79
CA LEU A 413 30.30 8.85 8.95
C LEU A 413 29.45 7.81 8.23
N GLN A 414 29.37 7.91 6.91
CA GLN A 414 28.75 6.89 6.06
C GLN A 414 29.83 5.93 5.58
N SER A 415 29.61 4.62 5.80
CA SER A 415 30.58 3.59 5.41
C SER A 415 30.49 3.21 3.95
N ALA A 416 29.27 3.03 3.43
CA ALA A 416 29.05 2.68 2.04
C ALA A 416 27.61 2.98 1.62
N VAL A 417 27.38 3.10 0.32
CA VAL A 417 26.04 3.25 -0.26
C VAL A 417 25.85 2.20 -1.35
N ALA A 418 24.70 1.53 -1.32
CA ALA A 418 24.25 0.61 -2.37
C ALA A 418 22.90 1.08 -2.90
N THR A 419 22.71 1.01 -4.21
CA THR A 419 21.42 1.36 -4.85
C THR A 419 20.98 0.26 -5.81
N ARG A 420 19.66 0.11 -5.95
CA ARG A 420 19.07 -0.83 -6.90
C ARG A 420 17.72 -0.32 -7.37
N ILE A 421 17.38 -0.62 -8.62
CA ILE A 421 16.03 -0.46 -9.14
C ILE A 421 15.38 -1.84 -9.12
N VAL A 422 14.18 -1.94 -8.55
CA VAL A 422 13.45 -3.19 -8.42
C VAL A 422 11.97 -2.96 -8.73
N ASP A 423 11.36 -3.96 -9.35
CA ASP A 423 9.93 -3.95 -9.60
C ASP A 423 9.16 -4.56 -8.43
N SER A 424 7.88 -4.24 -8.39
CA SER A 424 6.86 -4.94 -7.64
C SER A 424 5.71 -5.28 -8.59
N GLN A 425 4.62 -5.81 -8.06
CA GLN A 425 3.41 -6.01 -8.87
C GLN A 425 2.78 -4.67 -9.29
N SER A 426 2.95 -3.61 -8.50
CA SER A 426 2.22 -2.36 -8.65
C SER A 426 3.06 -1.16 -9.12
N ALA A 427 4.37 -1.17 -8.89
CA ALA A 427 5.29 -0.09 -9.24
C ALA A 427 6.75 -0.53 -9.35
N THR A 428 7.58 0.37 -9.89
CA THR A 428 9.03 0.28 -9.83
C THR A 428 9.58 1.23 -8.78
N TYR A 429 10.49 0.73 -7.95
CA TYR A 429 11.11 1.47 -6.86
C TYR A 429 12.62 1.59 -7.05
N GLN A 430 13.16 2.73 -6.63
CA GLN A 430 14.56 2.90 -6.33
C GLN A 430 14.77 2.59 -4.84
N LEU A 431 15.62 1.61 -4.58
CA LEU A 431 16.12 1.31 -3.24
C LEU A 431 17.50 1.92 -3.09
N GLN A 432 17.74 2.56 -1.95
CA GLN A 432 19.04 3.03 -1.53
C GLN A 432 19.28 2.55 -0.10
N LEU A 433 20.41 1.88 0.09
CA LEU A 433 20.91 1.49 1.38
C LEU A 433 22.15 2.32 1.70
N VAL A 434 22.12 3.06 2.82
CA VAL A 434 23.29 3.73 3.39
C VAL A 434 23.75 2.91 4.58
N LEU A 435 24.94 2.33 4.50
CA LEU A 435 25.55 1.55 5.57
C LEU A 435 26.38 2.47 6.48
N TYR A 436 26.25 2.25 7.78
CA TYR A 436 27.02 2.88 8.83
C TYR A 436 27.77 1.78 9.60
N LYS A 437 29.06 1.96 9.81
CA LYS A 437 29.86 1.17 10.75
C LYS A 437 29.97 2.01 12.02
N LYS A 438 29.81 1.37 13.18
CA LYS A 438 30.04 2.07 14.44
C LYS A 438 31.54 2.40 14.60
N PRO A 439 31.86 3.52 15.26
CA PRO A 439 33.25 3.88 15.56
C PRO A 439 34.00 2.78 16.31
#